data_AF-A0A6N3DRY7-F1
#
_entry.id   AF-A0A6N3DRY7-F1
#
_cell.length_a   1.000
_cell.length_b   1.000
_cell.length_c   1.000
_cell.angle_alpha   90.00
_cell.angle_beta   90.00
_cell.angle_gamma   90.00
#
_symmetry.space_group_name_H-M   'P 1'
#
loop_
_entity.id
_entity.type
_entity.pdbx_description
1 polymer ?
#
loop_
_entity_poly.entity_id
_entity_poly.type
_entity_poly.pdbx_seq_one_letter_code
_entity_poly.pdbx_strand_id
1 'polypeptide(L)'
;MEEKDSLAVYYGKNFWTAPQGAPAQAVPVDWQFTWAGHLCRIPALYVSDAGLTLDVLLFLDSGAVRTFCKKYAGVDGERLTPLEERMLEGERPIPEASFSPRLINGLPVEPCASSSFTWVPFVRRERPDAAVDAVRAAYASLCLPGDCYVCHRVHAPWPRGMQTAVKSLSLEVAAGPRWMPVGREFAVNEVSVAACAVPFAHPVTGAKHTLYVNELAFLHRGPTPRLPQLEEGWLPVIAYEIVPPLPAGEEPELMETGLPPIECTGPVGVALSDSGPGPHGTKPRAACGWLRGAQGGAVHMALAGIHAQRGSSLRYSFEV
;
A
#
# COMPACT_ATOMS: atom_id res chain seq x y z
N MET A 1 -24.87 19.87 -30.42
CA MET A 1 -24.63 18.54 -29.83
C MET A 1 -23.15 18.49 -29.58
N GLU A 2 -22.71 18.96 -28.41
CA GLU A 2 -21.29 18.95 -28.06
C GLU A 2 -20.85 17.49 -27.97
N GLU A 3 -19.85 17.14 -28.77
CA GLU A 3 -19.12 15.90 -28.68
C GLU A 3 -18.55 15.84 -27.27
N LYS A 4 -19.16 15.03 -26.41
CA LYS A 4 -18.74 14.84 -25.03
C LYS A 4 -17.35 14.25 -25.11
N ASP A 5 -16.30 15.05 -24.88
CA ASP A 5 -14.90 14.63 -24.94
C ASP A 5 -14.74 13.27 -24.25
N SER A 6 -14.63 12.23 -25.06
CA SER A 6 -14.53 10.86 -24.58
C SER A 6 -13.14 10.70 -23.97
N LEU A 7 -13.08 10.22 -22.72
CA LEU A 7 -11.82 9.95 -22.04
C LEU A 7 -10.92 9.06 -22.91
N ALA A 8 -9.78 9.61 -23.35
CA ALA A 8 -8.79 8.87 -24.10
C ALA A 8 -7.98 7.97 -23.14
N VAL A 9 -8.06 6.66 -23.34
CA VAL A 9 -7.35 5.65 -22.53
C VAL A 9 -6.44 4.84 -23.42
N TYR A 10 -5.22 4.58 -22.95
CA TYR A 10 -4.19 3.87 -23.70
C TYR A 10 -3.76 2.62 -22.93
N TYR A 11 -3.66 1.50 -23.63
CA TYR A 11 -3.23 0.24 -23.02
C TYR A 11 -1.79 0.34 -22.49
N GLY A 12 -1.56 -0.17 -21.27
CA GLY A 12 -0.25 -0.19 -20.62
C GLY A 12 0.26 1.18 -20.16
N LYS A 13 -0.61 2.21 -20.13
CA LYS A 13 -0.27 3.59 -19.73
C LYS A 13 -1.07 3.97 -18.48
N ASN A 14 -0.37 4.53 -17.49
CA ASN A 14 -1.03 5.10 -16.30
C ASN A 14 -1.73 6.43 -16.65
N PHE A 15 -2.44 7.02 -15.68
CA PHE A 15 -3.19 8.27 -15.87
C PHE A 15 -2.34 9.45 -16.38
N TRP A 16 -1.05 9.51 -16.01
CA TRP A 16 -0.16 10.64 -16.31
C TRP A 16 0.85 10.34 -17.40
N THR A 17 0.81 9.16 -18.01
CA THR A 17 1.75 8.84 -19.08
C THR A 17 1.35 9.55 -20.35
N ALA A 18 2.32 10.15 -21.05
CA ALA A 18 2.07 10.84 -22.30
C ALA A 18 1.34 9.92 -23.31
N PRO A 19 0.32 10.43 -24.02
CA PRO A 19 -0.37 9.70 -25.07
C PRO A 19 0.60 9.17 -26.11
N GLN A 20 0.47 7.88 -26.46
CA GLN A 20 1.27 7.26 -27.51
C GLN A 20 0.44 6.22 -28.24
N GLY A 21 0.36 6.34 -29.57
CA GLY A 21 -0.46 5.46 -30.42
C GLY A 21 -1.93 5.85 -30.43
N ALA A 22 -2.79 4.92 -30.86
CA ALA A 22 -4.23 5.11 -30.89
C ALA A 22 -4.85 4.85 -29.49
N PRO A 23 -5.82 5.67 -29.05
CA PRO A 23 -6.57 5.36 -27.85
C PRO A 23 -7.40 4.08 -28.04
N ALA A 24 -7.61 3.35 -26.95
CA ALA A 24 -8.49 2.21 -26.91
C ALA A 24 -9.95 2.65 -27.10
N GLN A 25 -10.74 1.81 -27.76
CA GLN A 25 -12.16 2.01 -27.94
C GLN A 25 -12.89 1.77 -26.62
N ALA A 26 -13.68 2.75 -26.18
CA ALA A 26 -14.54 2.60 -25.02
C ALA A 26 -15.77 1.75 -25.35
N VAL A 27 -16.03 0.74 -24.53
CA VAL A 27 -17.23 -0.10 -24.52
C VAL A 27 -17.94 0.14 -23.17
N PRO A 28 -19.01 0.93 -23.13
CA PRO A 28 -19.75 1.19 -21.89
C PRO A 28 -20.36 -0.11 -21.32
N VAL A 29 -20.25 -0.31 -20.01
CA VAL A 29 -20.79 -1.51 -19.34
C VAL A 29 -21.54 -1.20 -18.02
N ASP A 30 -21.17 -0.14 -17.32
CA ASP A 30 -21.73 0.27 -16.01
C ASP A 30 -21.93 -0.89 -15.00
N TRP A 31 -20.91 -1.75 -14.87
CA TRP A 31 -20.97 -2.87 -13.94
C TRP A 31 -20.72 -2.42 -12.51
N GLN A 32 -21.41 -3.06 -11.55
CA GLN A 32 -21.32 -2.72 -10.13
C GLN A 32 -21.19 -3.97 -9.28
N PHE A 33 -20.43 -3.89 -8.20
CA PHE A 33 -20.29 -4.95 -7.21
C PHE A 33 -19.88 -4.37 -5.85
N THR A 34 -19.95 -5.16 -4.79
CA THR A 34 -19.54 -4.74 -3.44
C THR A 34 -18.34 -5.55 -2.98
N TRP A 35 -17.29 -4.88 -2.52
CA TRP A 35 -16.11 -5.52 -1.95
C TRP A 35 -15.78 -4.88 -0.59
N ALA A 36 -15.64 -5.70 0.45
CA ALA A 36 -15.37 -5.25 1.83
C ALA A 36 -16.33 -4.13 2.33
N GLY A 37 -17.59 -4.17 1.90
CA GLY A 37 -18.60 -3.14 2.23
C GLY A 37 -18.55 -1.88 1.35
N HIS A 38 -17.56 -1.75 0.46
CA HIS A 38 -17.43 -0.65 -0.48
C HIS A 38 -18.10 -0.95 -1.81
N LEU A 39 -18.77 0.06 -2.40
CA LEU A 39 -19.27 0.00 -3.75
C LEU A 39 -18.11 0.13 -4.74
N CYS A 40 -18.04 -0.79 -5.69
CA CYS A 40 -17.14 -0.73 -6.84
C CYS A 40 -17.96 -0.55 -8.12
N ARG A 41 -17.52 0.32 -9.01
CA ARG A 41 -18.11 0.50 -10.36
C ARG A 41 -17.06 0.38 -11.45
N ILE A 42 -17.43 -0.26 -12.56
CA ILE A 42 -16.63 -0.32 -13.79
C ILE A 42 -17.46 0.40 -14.88
N PRO A 43 -17.16 1.67 -15.19
CA PRO A 43 -17.95 2.45 -16.13
C PRO A 43 -17.92 1.89 -17.55
N ALA A 44 -16.71 1.56 -18.01
CA ALA A 44 -16.43 1.13 -19.37
C ALA A 44 -15.22 0.20 -19.41
N LEU A 45 -15.18 -0.61 -20.46
CA LEU A 45 -14.01 -1.35 -20.89
C LEU A 45 -13.34 -0.58 -22.03
N TYR A 46 -12.00 -0.57 -22.05
CA TYR A 46 -11.21 0.09 -23.07
C TYR A 46 -10.44 -0.96 -23.87
N VAL A 47 -10.92 -1.20 -25.09
CA VAL A 47 -10.48 -2.30 -25.96
C VAL A 47 -9.50 -1.76 -27.00
N SER A 48 -8.33 -2.37 -27.11
CA SER A 48 -7.31 -2.07 -28.13
C SER A 48 -6.74 -3.37 -28.68
N ASP A 49 -6.03 -3.32 -29.80
CA ASP A 49 -5.32 -4.50 -30.34
C ASP A 49 -4.24 -5.05 -29.37
N ALA A 50 -3.68 -4.18 -28.52
CA ALA A 50 -2.63 -4.56 -27.57
C ALA A 50 -3.18 -5.25 -26.30
N GLY A 51 -4.44 -4.98 -25.94
CA GLY A 51 -5.06 -5.53 -24.75
C GLY A 51 -6.28 -4.77 -24.27
N LEU A 52 -6.78 -5.20 -23.11
CA LEU A 52 -7.90 -4.61 -22.39
C LEU A 52 -7.40 -3.67 -21.30
N THR A 53 -8.08 -2.55 -21.12
CA THR A 53 -7.95 -1.66 -19.96
C THR A 53 -9.31 -1.45 -19.33
N LEU A 54 -9.38 -1.33 -18.01
CA LEU A 54 -10.60 -0.95 -17.30
C LEU A 54 -10.26 0.04 -16.18
N ASP A 55 -11.17 0.96 -15.94
CA ASP A 55 -11.15 1.79 -14.75
C ASP A 55 -12.14 1.21 -13.73
N VAL A 56 -11.73 1.08 -12.47
CA VAL A 56 -12.56 0.66 -11.35
C VAL A 56 -12.65 1.81 -10.35
N LEU A 57 -13.87 2.32 -10.13
CA LEU A 57 -14.17 3.30 -9.10
C LEU A 57 -14.52 2.57 -7.81
N LEU A 58 -13.62 2.62 -6.83
CA LEU A 58 -13.84 2.13 -5.47
C LEU A 58 -14.31 3.27 -4.58
N PHE A 59 -15.60 3.30 -4.23
CA PHE A 59 -16.19 4.35 -3.41
C PHE A 59 -15.83 4.18 -1.93
N LEU A 60 -15.41 5.28 -1.32
CA LEU A 60 -14.96 5.33 0.07
C LEU A 60 -16.08 5.82 0.99
N ASP A 61 -15.96 5.48 2.28
CA ASP A 61 -16.77 6.14 3.31
C ASP A 61 -16.35 7.61 3.41
N SER A 62 -17.13 8.48 2.78
CA SER A 62 -16.85 9.91 2.72
C SER A 62 -16.92 10.59 4.10
N GLY A 63 -17.65 10.00 5.07
CA GLY A 63 -17.69 10.45 6.46
C GLY A 63 -16.38 10.12 7.19
N ALA A 64 -15.86 8.90 7.01
CA ALA A 64 -14.56 8.49 7.53
C ALA A 64 -13.42 9.32 6.92
N VAL A 65 -13.41 9.50 5.60
CA VAL A 65 -12.42 10.37 4.90
C VAL A 65 -12.48 11.80 5.44
N ARG A 66 -13.67 12.37 5.64
CA ARG A 66 -13.82 13.70 6.21
C ARG A 66 -13.30 13.79 7.65
N THR A 67 -13.54 12.78 8.45
CA THR A 67 -13.05 12.70 9.84
C THR A 67 -11.52 12.64 9.87
N PHE A 68 -10.92 11.81 9.01
CA PHE A 68 -9.48 11.75 8.82
C PHE A 68 -8.89 13.11 8.39
N CYS A 69 -9.43 13.72 7.33
CA CYS A 69 -8.94 15.02 6.86
C CYS A 69 -9.06 16.12 7.93
N LYS A 70 -10.08 16.08 8.80
CA LYS A 70 -10.22 17.01 9.92
C LYS A 70 -9.19 16.76 11.02
N LYS A 71 -8.94 15.49 11.37
CA LYS A 71 -7.94 15.10 12.38
C LYS A 71 -6.55 15.63 12.04
N TYR A 72 -6.19 15.55 10.76
CA TYR A 72 -4.86 15.96 10.26
C TYR A 72 -4.87 17.34 9.59
N ALA A 73 -5.90 18.16 9.80
CA ALA A 73 -5.96 19.49 9.23
C ALA A 73 -4.86 20.39 9.85
N GLY A 74 -4.01 20.99 9.00
CA GLY A 74 -2.92 21.86 9.45
C GLY A 74 -1.68 21.13 9.96
N VAL A 75 -1.64 19.80 9.87
CA VAL A 75 -0.41 19.02 10.06
C VAL A 75 0.55 19.35 8.92
N ASP A 76 1.73 19.85 9.26
CA ASP A 76 2.83 20.08 8.33
C ASP A 76 3.52 18.74 8.05
N GLY A 77 3.25 18.15 6.88
CA GLY A 77 3.79 16.85 6.49
C GLY A 77 5.32 16.82 6.52
N GLU A 78 6.00 17.94 6.26
CA GLU A 78 7.46 18.02 6.27
C GLU A 78 8.06 17.97 7.69
N ARG A 79 7.23 18.11 8.73
CA ARG A 79 7.66 18.08 10.14
C ARG A 79 7.30 16.78 10.84
N LEU A 80 6.62 15.86 10.16
CA LEU A 80 6.26 14.59 10.76
C LEU A 80 7.52 13.75 10.97
N THR A 81 7.60 13.12 12.14
CA THR A 81 8.57 12.05 12.35
C THR A 81 8.20 10.84 11.49
N PRO A 82 9.15 9.97 11.12
CA PRO A 82 8.84 8.75 10.36
C PRO A 82 7.75 7.88 11.01
N LEU A 83 7.72 7.83 12.35
CA LEU A 83 6.68 7.11 13.08
C LEU A 83 5.31 7.76 12.90
N GLU A 84 5.22 9.08 13.00
CA GLU A 84 3.96 9.81 12.79
C GLU A 84 3.46 9.70 11.35
N GLU A 85 4.34 9.77 10.36
CA GLU A 85 3.99 9.51 8.96
C GLU A 85 3.41 8.10 8.79
N ARG A 86 4.06 7.09 9.41
CA ARG A 86 3.58 5.72 9.37
C ARG A 86 2.22 5.56 10.06
N MET A 87 2.02 6.20 11.21
CA MET A 87 0.74 6.20 11.92
C MET A 87 -0.36 6.83 11.08
N LEU A 88 -0.07 8.00 10.48
CA LEU A 88 -0.99 8.69 9.59
C LEU A 88 -1.39 7.79 8.42
N GLU A 89 -0.43 7.12 7.76
CA GLU A 89 -0.69 6.24 6.63
C GLU A 89 -1.66 5.11 6.99
N GLY A 90 -1.45 4.43 8.12
CA GLY A 90 -2.34 3.32 8.48
C GLY A 90 -3.65 3.72 9.12
N GLU A 91 -3.82 4.99 9.50
CA GLU A 91 -5.12 5.56 9.84
C GLU A 91 -5.93 5.99 8.61
N ARG A 92 -5.32 5.99 7.41
CA ARG A 92 -6.02 6.42 6.19
C ARG A 92 -7.25 5.54 5.97
N PRO A 93 -8.45 6.13 5.80
CA PRO A 93 -9.68 5.39 5.55
C PRO A 93 -9.78 5.00 4.07
N ILE A 94 -8.70 4.48 3.50
CA ILE A 94 -8.59 4.03 2.12
C ILE A 94 -8.14 2.57 2.17
N PRO A 95 -9.01 1.61 1.81
CA PRO A 95 -8.63 0.21 1.86
C PRO A 95 -7.61 -0.10 0.76
N GLU A 96 -6.60 -0.91 1.09
CA GLU A 96 -5.70 -1.46 0.08
C GLU A 96 -6.42 -2.54 -0.73
N ALA A 97 -6.70 -2.24 -2.00
CA ALA A 97 -7.35 -3.15 -2.92
C ALA A 97 -6.48 -3.38 -4.16
N SER A 98 -6.30 -4.66 -4.53
CA SER A 98 -5.69 -5.06 -5.78
C SER A 98 -6.75 -5.67 -6.69
N PHE A 99 -6.91 -5.08 -7.89
CA PHE A 99 -7.84 -5.53 -8.91
C PHE A 99 -7.06 -6.26 -10.00
N SER A 100 -7.41 -7.51 -10.28
CA SER A 100 -6.71 -8.37 -11.23
C SER A 100 -7.69 -9.11 -12.14
N PRO A 101 -7.78 -8.75 -13.42
CA PRO A 101 -8.44 -9.58 -14.42
C PRO A 101 -7.85 -11.00 -14.39
N ARG A 102 -8.70 -12.01 -14.23
CA ARG A 102 -8.30 -13.42 -14.20
C ARG A 102 -8.71 -14.15 -15.45
N LEU A 103 -9.92 -13.88 -15.94
CA LEU A 103 -10.45 -14.50 -17.15
C LEU A 103 -11.02 -13.43 -18.07
N ILE A 104 -10.73 -13.53 -19.37
CA ILE A 104 -11.44 -12.81 -20.43
C ILE A 104 -12.02 -13.86 -21.36
N ASN A 105 -13.34 -13.83 -21.57
CA ASN A 105 -14.07 -14.84 -22.36
C ASN A 105 -13.79 -16.28 -21.89
N GLY A 106 -13.65 -16.48 -20.58
CA GLY A 106 -13.31 -17.78 -19.97
C GLY A 106 -11.84 -18.21 -20.12
N LEU A 107 -11.00 -17.45 -20.82
CA LEU A 107 -9.58 -17.74 -20.99
C LEU A 107 -8.73 -17.01 -19.94
N PRO A 108 -7.70 -17.67 -19.37
CA PRO A 108 -6.85 -17.09 -18.36
C PRO A 108 -6.01 -15.93 -18.89
N VAL A 109 -5.79 -14.94 -18.02
CA VAL A 109 -4.97 -13.75 -18.30
C VAL A 109 -3.93 -13.56 -17.21
N GLU A 110 -2.75 -13.14 -17.63
CA GLU A 110 -1.65 -12.82 -16.71
C GLU A 110 -1.93 -11.52 -15.93
N PRO A 111 -1.48 -11.43 -14.67
CA PRO A 111 -1.53 -10.19 -13.91
C PRO A 111 -0.81 -9.06 -14.65
N CYS A 112 -1.33 -7.84 -14.60
CA CYS A 112 -0.73 -6.70 -15.29
C CYS A 112 -0.56 -5.49 -14.37
N ALA A 113 0.12 -4.47 -14.91
CA ALA A 113 0.31 -3.19 -14.25
C ALA A 113 -1.04 -2.54 -13.92
N SER A 114 -1.06 -1.86 -12.77
CA SER A 114 -2.16 -1.01 -12.35
C SER A 114 -1.65 0.34 -11.89
N SER A 115 -2.48 1.36 -12.00
CA SER A 115 -2.25 2.67 -11.39
C SER A 115 -3.52 3.15 -10.71
N SER A 116 -3.41 4.06 -9.76
CA SER A 116 -4.58 4.62 -9.10
C SER A 116 -4.36 6.05 -8.62
N PHE A 117 -5.45 6.79 -8.50
CA PHE A 117 -5.50 8.06 -7.78
C PHE A 117 -6.72 8.10 -6.87
N THR A 118 -6.65 8.92 -5.81
CA THR A 118 -7.78 9.14 -4.90
C THR A 118 -8.42 10.49 -5.21
N TRP A 119 -9.75 10.51 -5.30
CA TRP A 119 -10.55 11.73 -5.39
C TRP A 119 -11.22 12.03 -4.05
N VAL A 120 -10.93 13.21 -3.50
CA VAL A 120 -11.55 13.74 -2.28
C VAL A 120 -12.06 15.16 -2.57
N PRO A 121 -13.37 15.35 -2.84
CA PRO A 121 -13.87 16.60 -3.43
C PRO A 121 -13.79 17.82 -2.52
N PHE A 122 -13.63 17.63 -1.21
CA PHE A 122 -13.54 18.70 -0.23
C PHE A 122 -12.11 18.99 0.23
N VAL A 123 -11.10 18.30 -0.31
CA VAL A 123 -9.69 18.63 -0.13
C VAL A 123 -9.26 19.49 -1.32
N ARG A 124 -8.83 20.72 -1.04
CA ARG A 124 -8.36 21.61 -2.10
C ARG A 124 -7.02 21.08 -2.62
N ARG A 125 -6.96 20.76 -3.91
CA ARG A 125 -5.70 20.45 -4.58
C ARG A 125 -4.91 21.74 -4.78
N GLU A 126 -3.63 21.70 -4.44
CA GLU A 126 -2.73 22.84 -4.66
C GLU A 126 -2.45 23.07 -6.15
N ARG A 127 -2.38 21.99 -6.92
CA ARG A 127 -2.13 22.02 -8.36
C ARG A 127 -3.26 21.33 -9.14
N PRO A 128 -3.73 21.93 -10.25
CA PRO A 128 -4.59 21.25 -11.21
C PRO A 128 -3.91 19.98 -11.74
N ASP A 129 -4.72 19.01 -12.15
CA ASP A 129 -4.23 17.74 -12.69
C ASP A 129 -5.18 17.30 -13.79
N ALA A 130 -4.78 17.63 -15.01
CA ALA A 130 -5.60 17.43 -16.20
C ALA A 130 -6.01 15.96 -16.39
N ALA A 131 -5.17 15.00 -15.99
CA ALA A 131 -5.49 13.58 -16.09
C ALA A 131 -6.64 13.20 -15.15
N VAL A 132 -6.56 13.64 -13.89
CA VAL A 132 -7.62 13.41 -12.91
C VAL A 132 -8.89 14.18 -13.29
N ASP A 133 -8.76 15.41 -13.76
CA ASP A 133 -9.88 16.24 -14.18
C ASP A 133 -10.64 15.63 -15.38
N ALA A 134 -9.92 15.06 -16.35
CA ALA A 134 -10.52 14.36 -17.49
C ALA A 134 -11.31 13.12 -17.05
N VAL A 135 -10.73 12.30 -16.16
CA VAL A 135 -11.43 11.12 -15.59
C VAL A 135 -12.68 11.54 -14.82
N ARG A 136 -12.58 12.60 -14.00
CA ARG A 136 -13.71 13.14 -13.24
C ARG A 136 -14.82 13.66 -14.15
N ALA A 137 -14.47 14.38 -15.22
CA ALA A 137 -15.44 14.87 -16.19
C ALA A 137 -16.15 13.71 -16.92
N ALA A 138 -15.40 12.69 -17.32
CA ALA A 138 -15.94 11.52 -18.01
C ALA A 138 -16.91 10.71 -17.14
N TYR A 139 -16.62 10.58 -15.84
CA TYR A 139 -17.43 9.79 -14.90
C TYR A 139 -18.36 10.63 -14.01
N ALA A 140 -18.53 11.92 -14.28
CA ALA A 140 -19.30 12.84 -13.44
C ALA A 140 -20.75 12.38 -13.18
N SER A 141 -21.39 11.72 -14.15
CA SER A 141 -22.76 11.22 -14.01
C SER A 141 -22.89 9.99 -13.11
N LEU A 142 -21.77 9.35 -12.75
CA LEU A 142 -21.73 8.15 -11.91
C LEU A 142 -21.48 8.47 -10.43
N CYS A 143 -21.17 9.73 -10.10
CA CYS A 143 -20.77 10.17 -8.78
C CYS A 143 -21.73 11.24 -8.25
N LEU A 144 -22.09 11.14 -6.97
CA LEU A 144 -22.83 12.17 -6.26
C LEU A 144 -21.88 13.30 -5.81
N PRO A 145 -22.40 14.53 -5.62
CA PRO A 145 -21.64 15.61 -5.01
C PRO A 145 -21.14 15.19 -3.62
N GLY A 146 -19.81 15.19 -3.45
CA GLY A 146 -19.18 14.85 -2.17
C GLY A 146 -18.62 13.42 -2.09
N ASP A 147 -18.89 12.56 -3.07
CA ASP A 147 -18.34 11.20 -3.10
C ASP A 147 -16.81 11.22 -3.15
N CYS A 148 -16.22 10.44 -2.23
CA CYS A 148 -14.81 10.08 -2.25
C CYS A 148 -14.65 8.72 -2.94
N TYR A 149 -13.66 8.59 -3.82
CA TYR A 149 -13.37 7.30 -4.47
C TYR A 149 -11.89 7.16 -4.81
N VAL A 150 -11.42 5.93 -4.96
CA VAL A 150 -10.16 5.62 -5.65
C VAL A 150 -10.50 5.13 -7.04
N CYS A 151 -9.87 5.73 -8.07
CA CYS A 151 -9.97 5.23 -9.43
C CYS A 151 -8.74 4.38 -9.71
N HIS A 152 -8.92 3.08 -9.94
CA HIS A 152 -7.87 2.16 -10.36
C HIS A 152 -7.96 1.96 -11.86
N ARG A 153 -6.87 2.18 -12.58
CA ARG A 153 -6.71 1.76 -13.97
C ARG A 153 -5.93 0.46 -14.02
N VAL A 154 -6.54 -0.56 -14.59
CA VAL A 154 -5.99 -1.91 -14.66
C VAL A 154 -5.90 -2.33 -16.11
N HIS A 155 -4.79 -2.98 -16.46
CA HIS A 155 -4.56 -3.50 -17.81
C HIS A 155 -4.61 -5.03 -17.79
N ALA A 156 -4.86 -5.61 -18.96
CA ALA A 156 -4.83 -7.05 -19.16
C ALA A 156 -4.45 -7.35 -20.62
N PRO A 157 -3.37 -8.11 -20.88
CA PRO A 157 -3.08 -8.52 -22.25
C PRO A 157 -4.18 -9.45 -22.75
N TRP A 158 -4.37 -9.51 -24.07
CA TRP A 158 -5.29 -10.50 -24.63
C TRP A 158 -4.78 -11.92 -24.37
N PRO A 159 -5.67 -12.87 -24.03
CA PRO A 159 -5.35 -14.29 -24.09
C PRO A 159 -4.81 -14.66 -25.48
N ARG A 160 -3.88 -15.63 -25.54
CA ARG A 160 -3.33 -16.11 -26.82
C ARG A 160 -4.45 -16.58 -27.75
N GLY A 161 -4.44 -16.08 -28.98
CA GLY A 161 -5.40 -16.45 -30.03
C GLY A 161 -6.76 -15.76 -29.94
N MET A 162 -6.93 -14.76 -29.06
CA MET A 162 -8.19 -14.03 -28.92
C MET A 162 -8.35 -12.91 -29.97
N GLN A 163 -9.57 -12.78 -30.49
CA GLN A 163 -10.02 -11.72 -31.39
C GLN A 163 -10.90 -10.74 -30.59
N THR A 164 -10.29 -9.62 -30.18
CA THR A 164 -10.71 -8.32 -29.59
C THR A 164 -12.11 -8.06 -28.97
N ALA A 165 -13.15 -8.87 -29.16
CA ALA A 165 -14.46 -8.66 -28.54
C ALA A 165 -14.55 -9.27 -27.13
N VAL A 166 -14.78 -8.44 -26.11
CA VAL A 166 -15.07 -8.91 -24.74
C VAL A 166 -16.54 -9.29 -24.64
N LYS A 167 -16.81 -10.53 -24.22
CA LYS A 167 -18.14 -11.07 -23.92
C LYS A 167 -18.33 -11.30 -22.43
N SER A 168 -17.25 -11.69 -21.74
CA SER A 168 -17.26 -11.90 -20.29
C SER A 168 -15.92 -11.51 -19.67
N LEU A 169 -15.95 -11.00 -18.45
CA LEU A 169 -14.77 -10.68 -17.64
C LEU A 169 -14.89 -11.32 -16.26
N SER A 170 -13.82 -11.97 -15.80
CA SER A 170 -13.68 -12.33 -14.39
C SER A 170 -12.62 -11.46 -13.74
N LEU A 171 -13.00 -10.75 -12.68
CA LEU A 171 -12.16 -9.86 -11.92
C LEU A 171 -11.96 -10.40 -10.51
N GLU A 172 -10.72 -10.59 -10.10
CA GLU A 172 -10.38 -10.88 -8.72
C GLU A 172 -10.01 -9.60 -7.98
N VAL A 173 -10.54 -9.45 -6.77
CA VAL A 173 -10.23 -8.35 -5.88
C VAL A 173 -9.64 -8.91 -4.59
N ALA A 174 -8.38 -8.61 -4.36
CA ALA A 174 -7.63 -9.04 -3.19
C ALA A 174 -7.39 -7.85 -2.26
N ALA A 175 -7.59 -8.07 -0.96
CA ALA A 175 -7.12 -7.13 0.05
C ALA A 175 -5.58 -7.10 0.05
N GLY A 176 -5.02 -5.89 0.17
CA GLY A 176 -3.61 -5.73 0.50
C GLY A 176 -3.28 -6.30 1.89
N PRO A 177 -1.98 -6.41 2.23
CA PRO A 177 -1.58 -6.64 3.60
C PRO A 177 -2.22 -5.60 4.51
N ARG A 178 -2.82 -6.03 5.62
CA ARG A 178 -3.37 -5.07 6.57
C ARG A 178 -2.26 -4.66 7.53
N TRP A 179 -1.96 -3.37 7.57
CA TRP A 179 -1.11 -2.82 8.61
C TRP A 179 -1.97 -2.23 9.74
N MET A 180 -1.56 -2.46 10.99
CA MET A 180 -2.31 -2.03 12.17
C MET A 180 -1.41 -1.22 13.11
N PRO A 181 -1.75 0.05 13.42
CA PRO A 181 -0.89 0.93 14.21
C PRO A 181 -0.76 0.47 15.66
N VAL A 182 0.47 0.47 16.19
CA VAL A 182 0.80 0.28 17.61
C VAL A 182 1.46 1.54 18.17
N GLY A 183 2.44 2.10 17.46
CA GLY A 183 3.06 3.40 17.79
C GLY A 183 3.82 3.43 19.12
N ARG A 184 4.55 2.36 19.47
CA ARG A 184 5.25 2.26 20.76
C ARG A 184 6.75 2.46 20.62
N GLU A 185 7.24 3.62 21.05
CA GLU A 185 8.68 3.91 21.11
C GLU A 185 9.36 3.29 22.33
N PHE A 186 10.63 2.92 22.16
CA PHE A 186 11.50 2.38 23.20
C PHE A 186 12.98 2.58 22.84
N ALA A 187 13.84 2.58 23.86
CA ALA A 187 15.28 2.64 23.68
C ALA A 187 15.91 1.28 23.97
N VAL A 188 16.92 0.92 23.19
CA VAL A 188 17.72 -0.29 23.39
C VAL A 188 19.19 0.10 23.57
N ASN A 189 19.78 -0.32 24.68
CA ASN A 189 21.18 -0.08 24.98
C ASN A 189 21.96 -1.39 24.89
N GLU A 190 23.21 -1.33 24.40
CA GLU A 190 24.12 -2.48 24.29
C GLU A 190 24.31 -3.25 25.62
N VAL A 191 24.09 -2.60 26.76
CA VAL A 191 24.40 -3.14 28.10
C VAL A 191 23.21 -3.88 28.75
N SER A 192 21.96 -3.66 28.31
CA SER A 192 20.75 -4.18 29.00
C SER A 192 19.88 -5.06 28.12
N VAL A 193 20.54 -5.95 27.39
CA VAL A 193 19.95 -6.89 26.46
C VAL A 193 19.00 -7.92 27.12
N ALA A 194 18.98 -7.98 28.45
CA ALA A 194 18.07 -8.82 29.24
C ALA A 194 16.87 -8.06 29.84
N ALA A 195 16.69 -6.75 29.57
CA ALA A 195 15.76 -5.91 30.36
C ALA A 195 14.84 -4.97 29.57
N CYS A 196 14.89 -4.91 28.24
CA CYS A 196 13.94 -4.07 27.49
C CYS A 196 12.66 -4.84 27.19
N ALA A 197 11.71 -4.77 28.13
CA ALA A 197 10.35 -5.27 27.99
C ALA A 197 9.42 -4.14 27.55
N VAL A 198 8.85 -4.27 26.37
CA VAL A 198 7.97 -3.28 25.74
C VAL A 198 6.55 -3.83 25.71
N PRO A 199 5.72 -3.52 26.72
CA PRO A 199 4.32 -3.94 26.71
C PRO A 199 3.54 -3.17 25.65
N PHE A 200 2.67 -3.88 24.94
CA PHE A 200 1.73 -3.30 23.97
C PHE A 200 0.42 -4.11 23.95
N ALA A 201 -0.63 -3.50 23.42
CA ALA A 201 -1.88 -4.20 23.16
C ALA A 201 -2.04 -4.39 21.65
N HIS A 202 -2.52 -5.55 21.23
CA HIS A 202 -2.87 -5.78 19.85
C HIS A 202 -4.00 -4.79 19.45
N PRO A 203 -3.83 -4.00 18.38
CA PRO A 203 -4.70 -2.86 18.07
C PRO A 203 -6.14 -3.25 17.71
N VAL A 204 -6.36 -4.45 17.17
CA VAL A 204 -7.72 -4.97 16.87
C VAL A 204 -8.33 -5.77 18.02
N THR A 205 -7.62 -6.76 18.57
CA THR A 205 -8.17 -7.70 19.57
C THR A 205 -8.07 -7.20 21.01
N GLY A 206 -7.21 -6.20 21.28
CA GLY A 206 -6.90 -5.74 22.64
C GLY A 206 -6.07 -6.72 23.47
N ALA A 207 -5.63 -7.84 22.89
CA ALA A 207 -4.79 -8.82 23.57
C ALA A 207 -3.47 -8.16 24.03
N LYS A 208 -3.06 -8.43 25.27
CA LYS A 208 -1.82 -7.87 25.83
C LYS A 208 -0.63 -8.73 25.42
N HIS A 209 0.41 -8.08 24.91
CA HIS A 209 1.65 -8.68 24.50
C HIS A 209 2.82 -7.89 25.10
N THR A 210 3.96 -8.54 25.24
CA THR A 210 5.21 -7.88 25.60
C THR A 210 6.29 -8.29 24.61
N LEU A 211 6.91 -7.30 23.96
CA LEU A 211 8.12 -7.48 23.17
C LEU A 211 9.34 -7.42 24.08
N TYR A 212 10.10 -8.50 24.14
CA TYR A 212 11.37 -8.60 24.86
C TYR A 212 12.50 -8.50 23.85
N VAL A 213 13.35 -7.49 23.98
CA VAL A 213 14.58 -7.41 23.20
C VAL A 213 15.62 -8.30 23.88
N ASN A 214 16.14 -9.28 23.14
CA ASN A 214 17.06 -10.32 23.61
C ASN A 214 18.50 -10.08 23.20
N GLU A 215 18.73 -9.46 22.03
CA GLU A 215 20.04 -9.11 21.47
C GLU A 215 19.97 -7.78 20.72
N LEU A 216 21.04 -6.98 20.76
CA LEU A 216 21.28 -5.84 19.88
C LEU A 216 22.66 -6.04 19.26
N ALA A 217 22.69 -6.08 17.93
CA ALA A 217 23.89 -6.16 17.10
C ALA A 217 23.90 -5.02 16.08
N PHE A 218 25.06 -4.78 15.48
CA PHE A 218 25.21 -3.80 14.41
C PHE A 218 25.79 -4.48 13.17
N LEU A 219 25.04 -4.50 12.07
CA LEU A 219 25.51 -5.01 10.78
C LEU A 219 26.21 -3.89 10.01
N HIS A 220 27.49 -4.06 9.72
CA HIS A 220 28.21 -3.14 8.85
C HIS A 220 27.70 -3.27 7.41
N ARG A 221 27.30 -2.16 6.78
CA ARG A 221 26.93 -2.11 5.37
C ARG A 221 27.83 -1.12 4.65
N GLY A 222 28.74 -1.65 3.84
CA GLY A 222 29.55 -0.85 2.92
C GLY A 222 28.82 -0.54 1.61
N PRO A 223 29.37 0.37 0.77
CA PRO A 223 28.84 0.66 -0.55
C PRO A 223 28.80 -0.62 -1.41
N THR A 224 27.70 -0.83 -2.14
CA THR A 224 27.57 -1.97 -3.06
C THR A 224 27.64 -1.52 -4.52
N PRO A 225 28.10 -2.35 -5.46
CA PRO A 225 28.18 -1.96 -6.88
C PRO A 225 26.84 -1.52 -7.50
N ARG A 226 25.72 -1.97 -6.92
CA ARG A 226 24.36 -1.62 -7.36
C ARG A 226 23.87 -0.28 -6.80
N LEU A 227 24.44 0.15 -5.67
CA LEU A 227 24.10 1.39 -4.98
C LEU A 227 25.39 2.03 -4.44
N PRO A 228 26.27 2.54 -5.32
CA PRO A 228 27.56 3.12 -4.92
C PRO A 228 27.42 4.46 -4.19
N GLN A 229 26.21 5.03 -4.18
CA GLN A 229 25.86 6.30 -3.55
C GLN A 229 25.53 6.16 -2.06
N LEU A 230 25.31 4.94 -1.56
CA LEU A 230 25.07 4.74 -0.14
C LEU A 230 26.39 4.85 0.63
N GLU A 231 26.42 5.79 1.56
CA GLU A 231 27.53 5.96 2.50
C GLU A 231 27.68 4.73 3.40
N GLU A 232 28.91 4.47 3.85
CA GLU A 232 29.25 3.40 4.79
C GLU A 232 28.53 3.61 6.13
N GLY A 233 27.89 2.58 6.66
CA GLY A 233 27.05 2.70 7.86
C GLY A 233 26.85 1.39 8.62
N TRP A 234 26.31 1.52 9.83
CA TRP A 234 25.98 0.40 10.70
C TRP A 234 24.47 0.26 10.82
N LEU A 235 23.91 -0.93 10.69
CA LEU A 235 22.48 -1.17 10.83
C LEU A 235 22.21 -1.80 12.20
N PRO A 236 21.45 -1.17 13.11
CA PRO A 236 21.03 -1.85 14.33
C PRO A 236 20.11 -3.00 13.96
N VAL A 237 20.40 -4.16 14.54
CA VAL A 237 19.62 -5.39 14.41
C VAL A 237 19.31 -5.88 15.81
N ILE A 238 18.03 -6.02 16.14
CA ILE A 238 17.62 -6.66 17.38
C ILE A 238 17.12 -8.07 17.16
N ALA A 239 17.49 -8.98 18.07
CA ALA A 239 16.73 -10.19 18.31
C ALA A 239 15.68 -9.89 19.36
N TYR A 240 14.44 -10.30 19.12
CA TYR A 240 13.35 -10.12 20.06
C TYR A 240 12.43 -11.33 20.12
N GLU A 241 11.61 -11.36 21.16
CA GLU A 241 10.50 -12.29 21.34
C GLU A 241 9.23 -11.53 21.73
N ILE A 242 8.06 -12.00 21.31
CA ILE A 242 6.77 -11.43 21.74
C ILE A 242 6.00 -12.50 22.52
N VAL A 243 5.60 -12.18 23.76
CA VAL A 243 4.87 -13.09 24.65
C VAL A 243 3.57 -12.46 25.17
N PRO A 244 2.41 -13.15 25.05
CA PRO A 244 2.19 -14.32 24.18
C PRO A 244 2.47 -14.00 22.70
N PRO A 245 2.72 -14.99 21.83
CA PRO A 245 3.00 -14.72 20.42
C PRO A 245 1.81 -14.04 19.74
N LEU A 246 2.09 -13.27 18.68
CA LEU A 246 1.05 -12.73 17.81
C LEU A 246 0.28 -13.87 17.11
N PRO A 247 -0.98 -13.64 16.70
CA PRO A 247 -1.75 -14.55 15.86
C PRO A 247 -0.96 -15.04 14.63
N ALA A 248 -1.27 -16.26 14.19
CA ALA A 248 -0.61 -16.83 13.01
C ALA A 248 -0.86 -15.97 11.77
N GLY A 249 0.22 -15.64 11.04
CA GLY A 249 0.17 -14.76 9.88
C GLY A 249 0.27 -13.27 10.21
N GLU A 250 0.56 -12.93 11.47
CA GLU A 250 0.86 -11.56 11.88
C GLU A 250 2.33 -11.37 12.25
N GLU A 251 2.91 -10.25 11.84
CA GLU A 251 4.33 -9.92 12.06
C GLU A 251 4.46 -8.46 12.52
N PRO A 252 5.29 -8.16 13.54
CA PRO A 252 5.48 -6.79 14.00
C PRO A 252 6.33 -5.99 13.00
N GLU A 253 6.02 -4.69 12.86
CA GLU A 253 6.87 -3.72 12.16
C GLU A 253 7.68 -2.94 13.19
N LEU A 254 9.00 -3.12 13.16
CA LEU A 254 9.96 -2.40 13.99
C LEU A 254 10.74 -1.43 13.11
N MET A 255 10.88 -0.20 13.57
CA MET A 255 11.62 0.85 12.86
C MET A 255 12.48 1.66 13.83
N GLU A 256 13.56 2.24 13.32
CA GLU A 256 14.36 3.21 14.05
C GLU A 256 13.70 4.59 14.00
N THR A 257 13.68 5.31 15.13
CA THR A 257 13.05 6.65 15.21
C THR A 257 14.06 7.78 15.42
N GLY A 258 15.37 7.47 15.50
CA GLY A 258 16.41 8.45 15.85
C GLY A 258 17.65 8.44 14.96
N LEU A 259 17.58 9.08 13.79
CA LEU A 259 18.61 9.90 13.12
C LEU A 259 17.88 10.75 12.03
N PRO A 260 18.38 11.93 11.61
CA PRO A 260 17.67 12.81 10.68
C PRO A 260 17.40 12.11 9.34
N PRO A 261 16.36 12.54 8.59
CA PRO A 261 15.89 11.82 7.41
C PRO A 261 17.00 11.76 6.36
N ILE A 262 17.46 10.55 6.07
CA ILE A 262 18.04 10.29 4.76
C ILE A 262 16.85 10.24 3.80
N GLU A 263 16.84 11.09 2.79
CA GLU A 263 15.93 11.02 1.65
C GLU A 263 16.12 9.67 0.91
N CYS A 264 15.57 8.59 1.46
CA CYS A 264 15.40 7.34 0.76
C CYS A 264 14.05 7.39 0.06
N THR A 265 14.04 7.91 -1.16
CA THR A 265 12.90 7.80 -2.07
C THR A 265 12.77 6.35 -2.56
N GLY A 266 12.20 5.49 -1.73
CA GLY A 266 11.88 4.11 -2.07
C GLY A 266 11.50 3.28 -0.85
N PRO A 267 10.74 2.18 -1.01
CA PRO A 267 10.40 1.32 0.11
C PRO A 267 11.67 0.65 0.62
N VAL A 268 12.19 1.08 1.78
CA VAL A 268 13.28 0.37 2.47
C VAL A 268 12.66 -0.77 3.27
N GLY A 269 12.19 -1.79 2.55
CA GLY A 269 11.95 -3.11 3.12
C GLY A 269 13.17 -3.96 2.87
N VAL A 270 13.97 -4.25 3.89
CA VAL A 270 14.99 -5.30 3.80
C VAL A 270 14.89 -6.17 5.04
N ALA A 271 14.14 -7.27 4.92
CA ALA A 271 14.25 -8.40 5.82
C ALA A 271 15.52 -9.20 5.45
N LEU A 272 16.44 -9.37 6.39
CA LEU A 272 17.44 -10.43 6.32
C LEU A 272 17.18 -11.38 7.48
N SER A 273 16.86 -12.63 7.14
CA SER A 273 16.67 -13.73 8.07
C SER A 273 17.89 -14.64 8.04
N ASP A 274 18.55 -14.81 9.18
CA ASP A 274 19.32 -16.01 9.49
C ASP A 274 18.97 -16.47 10.91
N SER A 275 18.91 -17.79 11.12
CA SER A 275 18.17 -18.44 12.22
C SER A 275 19.11 -19.15 13.20
N GLY A 276 18.87 -18.98 14.51
CA GLY A 276 19.44 -19.79 15.60
C GLY A 276 18.44 -19.96 16.76
N PRO A 277 18.60 -20.97 17.65
CA PRO A 277 17.62 -21.27 18.70
C PRO A 277 17.67 -20.27 19.88
N GLY A 278 16.49 -19.83 20.34
CA GLY A 278 16.31 -18.98 21.53
C GLY A 278 15.75 -19.75 22.75
N PRO A 279 15.82 -19.16 23.97
CA PRO A 279 15.56 -19.84 25.24
C PRO A 279 14.10 -20.27 25.50
N HIS A 280 13.13 -19.75 24.74
CA HIS A 280 11.70 -20.01 24.95
C HIS A 280 10.97 -20.61 23.74
N GLY A 281 11.71 -21.05 22.70
CA GLY A 281 11.17 -21.87 21.60
C GLY A 281 10.48 -21.11 20.47
N THR A 282 10.43 -19.78 20.51
CA THR A 282 9.85 -18.93 19.46
C THR A 282 10.93 -18.20 18.65
N LYS A 283 10.77 -18.17 17.31
CA LYS A 283 11.81 -17.82 16.32
C LYS A 283 12.14 -16.30 16.28
N PRO A 284 13.41 -15.89 16.06
CA PRO A 284 13.79 -14.48 15.93
C PRO A 284 13.53 -13.93 14.51
N ARG A 285 13.21 -12.63 14.38
CA ARG A 285 13.28 -11.89 13.09
C ARG A 285 13.79 -10.47 13.34
N ALA A 286 14.66 -9.99 12.45
CA ALA A 286 15.43 -8.74 12.59
C ALA A 286 14.61 -7.47 12.32
N ALA A 287 14.96 -6.37 12.99
CA ALA A 287 14.62 -4.99 12.57
C ALA A 287 15.83 -4.35 11.88
N CYS A 288 15.62 -3.43 10.94
CA CYS A 288 16.69 -2.76 10.20
C CYS A 288 16.53 -1.23 10.29
N GLY A 289 17.53 -0.56 10.88
CA GLY A 289 17.72 0.91 10.84
C GLY A 289 19.06 1.26 10.17
N TRP A 290 19.37 2.54 9.95
CA TRP A 290 20.65 3.01 9.38
C TRP A 290 21.33 4.00 10.33
N LEU A 291 22.47 3.63 10.91
CA LEU A 291 23.30 4.48 11.76
C LEU A 291 24.53 5.02 11.01
N ARG A 292 24.74 6.33 11.11
CA ARG A 292 26.01 7.00 10.77
C ARG A 292 26.86 7.22 12.03
N GLY A 293 27.63 6.21 12.45
CA GLY A 293 28.61 6.29 13.56
C GLY A 293 28.03 6.72 14.93
N ALA A 294 28.69 6.63 16.08
CA ALA A 294 29.81 5.81 16.53
C ALA A 294 29.26 4.68 17.43
N GLN A 295 30.02 3.60 17.59
CA GLN A 295 29.69 2.54 18.56
C GLN A 295 29.54 3.13 19.97
N GLY A 296 28.47 2.77 20.67
CA GLY A 296 28.16 3.23 22.03
C GLY A 296 27.10 4.34 22.10
N GLY A 297 25.84 3.94 22.21
CA GLY A 297 24.68 4.82 22.43
C GLY A 297 23.37 4.04 22.57
N ALA A 298 22.33 4.68 23.09
CA ALA A 298 20.98 4.13 23.07
C ALA A 298 20.40 4.20 21.65
N VAL A 299 19.95 3.07 21.09
CA VAL A 299 19.22 3.05 19.82
C VAL A 299 17.75 3.29 20.10
N HIS A 300 17.17 4.33 19.50
CA HIS A 300 15.76 4.65 19.61
C HIS A 300 14.97 3.94 18.51
N MET A 301 14.00 3.12 18.91
CA MET A 301 13.17 2.34 17.99
C MET A 301 11.69 2.47 18.35
N ALA A 302 10.85 2.06 17.42
CA ALA A 302 9.42 1.91 17.62
C ALA A 302 8.94 0.55 17.13
N LEU A 303 8.06 -0.06 17.92
CA LEU A 303 7.07 -1.00 17.41
C LEU A 303 5.97 -0.16 16.76
N ALA A 304 6.14 0.09 15.46
CA ALA A 304 5.26 0.95 14.70
C ALA A 304 3.89 0.29 14.53
N GLY A 305 3.86 -0.98 14.18
CA GLY A 305 2.59 -1.66 13.93
C GLY A 305 2.73 -3.16 13.79
N ILE A 306 1.67 -3.77 13.28
CA ILE A 306 1.58 -5.20 13.00
C ILE A 306 1.05 -5.37 11.58
N HIS A 307 1.77 -6.12 10.76
CA HIS A 307 1.30 -6.60 9.48
C HIS A 307 0.52 -7.89 9.69
N ALA A 308 -0.73 -7.94 9.22
CA ALA A 308 -1.45 -9.17 9.01
C ALA A 308 -1.34 -9.59 7.53
N GLN A 309 -1.19 -10.88 7.28
CA GLN A 309 -1.24 -11.45 5.94
C GLN A 309 -2.47 -10.99 5.16
N ARG A 310 -2.34 -10.98 3.82
CA ARG A 310 -3.42 -10.56 2.91
C ARG A 310 -4.74 -11.22 3.30
N GLY A 311 -5.80 -10.41 3.32
CA GLY A 311 -7.15 -10.91 3.46
C GLY A 311 -7.57 -11.80 2.28
N SER A 312 -8.75 -12.42 2.40
CA SER A 312 -9.35 -13.23 1.35
C SER A 312 -9.49 -12.45 0.03
N SER A 313 -9.27 -13.12 -1.09
CA SER A 313 -9.66 -12.61 -2.41
C SER A 313 -11.09 -13.02 -2.74
N LEU A 314 -11.80 -12.15 -3.45
CA LEU A 314 -13.12 -12.42 -4.00
C LEU A 314 -13.07 -12.33 -5.52
N ARG A 315 -13.83 -13.19 -6.21
CA ARG A 315 -13.91 -13.20 -7.66
C ARG A 315 -15.31 -12.82 -8.10
N TYR A 316 -15.38 -11.87 -9.03
CA TYR A 316 -16.60 -11.36 -9.64
C TYR A 316 -16.58 -11.69 -11.13
N SER A 317 -17.73 -11.98 -11.69
CA SER A 317 -17.89 -12.31 -13.11
C SER A 317 -18.95 -11.41 -13.72
N PHE A 318 -18.67 -10.94 -14.94
CA PHE A 318 -19.49 -10.00 -15.67
C PHE A 318 -19.67 -10.46 -17.11
N GLU A 319 -20.81 -10.11 -17.71
CA GLU A 319 -21.14 -10.34 -19.12
C GLU A 319 -21.47 -9.01 -19.80
N VAL A 320 -21.03 -8.85 -21.05
CA VAL A 320 -21.20 -7.64 -21.89
C VAL A 320 -22.50 -7.73 -22.69
#